data_AF-A0A8S4RXR5-F1
#
_entry.id   AF-A0A8S4RXR5-F1
#
_cell.length_a   1.000
_cell.length_b   1.000
_cell.length_c   1.000
_cell.angle_alpha   90.00
_cell.angle_beta   90.00
_cell.angle_gamma   90.00
#
_symmetry.space_group_name_H-M   'P 1'
#
loop_
_entity.id
_entity.type
_entity.pdbx_description
1 polymer ?
#
loop_
_entity_poly.entity_id
_entity_poly.type
_entity_poly.pdbx_seq_one_letter_code
_entity_poly.pdbx_strand_id
1 'polypeptide(L)'
;MFAPCLLLILFIATLNADESLRCDFTNGSFCGWSNDPQATEDNIWSESLRCDFTNGSFCGWSNDPQATEDNIWSASQYNFIKTSLYNVIEPARLLSPMYDRALEETGCFSLRFTMSVDQNLKFPTLRIYQRPEYIDLEKFIQYNEEAKKKYLLFEIKANLDKFFFNAVPSLGKFDDNFQIIIEGNSASYYAYLAIDNVAILQGTDCASAVSSARFPPSPPAYNVEEFYVHTTTAAPTS
;
A
#
# COMPACT_ATOMS: atom_id res chain seq x y z
N MET A 1 49.94 -47.16 -7.65
CA MET A 1 50.11 -45.75 -8.08
C MET A 1 49.09 -45.55 -9.19
N PHE A 2 48.01 -44.77 -9.11
CA PHE A 2 47.72 -43.51 -8.44
C PHE A 2 46.23 -43.50 -8.02
N ALA A 3 45.91 -42.82 -6.92
CA ALA A 3 44.57 -42.23 -6.69
C ALA A 3 44.43 -40.97 -7.55
N PRO A 4 43.20 -40.50 -7.81
CA PRO A 4 42.70 -39.45 -6.92
C PRO A 4 41.19 -39.50 -6.59
N CYS A 5 40.89 -39.08 -5.37
CA CYS A 5 39.65 -38.43 -4.95
C CYS A 5 39.29 -37.24 -5.86
N LEU A 6 38.01 -36.99 -6.10
CA LEU A 6 37.39 -35.65 -6.04
C LEU A 6 35.86 -35.86 -6.02
N LEU A 7 35.26 -35.83 -4.84
CA LEU A 7 34.60 -34.66 -4.23
C LEU A 7 33.21 -34.39 -4.85
N LEU A 8 32.23 -35.00 -4.20
CA LEU A 8 30.80 -34.69 -4.27
C LEU A 8 30.59 -33.25 -3.77
N ILE A 9 30.10 -32.35 -4.62
CA ILE A 9 29.57 -31.05 -4.17
C ILE A 9 28.08 -31.03 -4.52
N LEU A 10 27.26 -31.39 -3.53
CA LEU A 10 25.88 -30.95 -3.45
C LEU A 10 25.91 -29.43 -3.22
N PHE A 11 25.50 -28.65 -4.22
CA PHE A 11 25.04 -27.29 -3.94
C PHE A 11 23.58 -27.38 -3.50
N ILE A 12 23.38 -27.44 -2.19
CA ILE A 12 22.12 -27.04 -1.57
C ILE A 12 22.13 -25.51 -1.62
N ALA A 13 21.54 -24.94 -2.66
CA ALA A 13 21.12 -23.55 -2.63
C ALA A 13 19.74 -23.51 -1.98
N THR A 14 19.70 -23.44 -0.65
CA THR A 14 18.56 -22.86 0.05
C THR A 14 18.54 -21.37 -0.29
N LEU A 15 17.82 -21.02 -1.34
CA LEU A 15 17.43 -19.64 -1.63
C LEU A 15 16.43 -19.22 -0.53
N ASN A 16 16.94 -18.53 0.48
CA ASN A 16 16.12 -17.71 1.37
C ASN A 16 15.57 -16.54 0.55
N ALA A 17 14.42 -16.75 -0.10
CA ALA A 17 13.72 -15.73 -0.89
C ALA A 17 12.71 -14.91 -0.04
N ASP A 18 12.75 -15.02 1.28
CA ASP A 18 11.74 -14.44 2.18
C ASP A 18 12.21 -13.19 2.94
N GLU A 19 13.52 -12.97 3.10
CA GLU A 19 14.03 -11.80 3.84
C GLU A 19 14.04 -10.49 3.04
N SER A 20 14.03 -10.53 1.70
CA SER A 20 14.17 -9.29 0.89
C SER A 20 12.89 -8.48 0.71
N LEU A 21 11.73 -9.04 1.10
CA LEU A 21 10.42 -8.37 1.00
C LEU A 21 10.00 -7.67 2.30
N ARG A 22 10.80 -7.81 3.37
CA ARG A 22 10.45 -7.33 4.69
C ARG A 22 11.37 -6.16 5.06
N CYS A 23 10.84 -4.94 5.02
CA CYS A 23 11.47 -3.85 5.76
C CYS A 23 11.10 -4.03 7.23
N ASP A 24 12.02 -4.57 8.02
CA ASP A 24 11.82 -4.84 9.44
C ASP A 24 12.35 -3.70 10.34
N PHE A 25 12.98 -2.67 9.73
CA PHE A 25 13.61 -1.53 10.37
C PHE A 25 14.61 -1.88 11.49
N THR A 26 15.09 -3.14 11.56
CA THR A 26 15.85 -3.66 12.73
C THR A 26 17.29 -3.17 12.82
N ASN A 27 17.82 -2.55 11.76
CA ASN A 27 19.24 -2.16 11.65
C ASN A 27 19.44 -0.71 11.21
N GLY A 28 18.48 0.18 11.46
CA GLY A 28 18.52 1.57 10.98
C GLY A 28 18.38 1.71 9.46
N SER A 29 18.05 0.61 8.75
CA SER A 29 17.66 0.64 7.35
C SER A 29 16.20 1.06 7.24
N PHE A 30 15.98 2.20 6.58
CA PHE A 30 14.63 2.70 6.31
C PHE A 30 14.07 2.15 4.98
N CYS A 31 14.79 1.28 4.27
CA CYS A 31 14.35 0.69 3.00
C CYS A 31 13.84 1.69 1.94
N GLY A 32 14.26 2.96 2.00
CA GLY A 32 13.79 4.05 1.14
C GLY A 32 12.68 4.91 1.74
N TRP A 33 12.17 4.58 2.93
CA TRP A 33 11.43 5.52 3.78
C TRP A 33 12.33 6.67 4.24
N SER A 34 11.72 7.82 4.43
CA SER A 34 12.32 9.00 5.04
C SER A 34 11.61 9.31 6.35
N ASN A 35 12.39 9.72 7.34
CA ASN A 35 11.90 10.16 8.64
C ASN A 35 11.74 11.68 8.60
N ASP A 36 11.05 12.24 9.60
CA ASP A 36 11.19 13.66 9.89
C ASP A 36 12.67 13.97 10.21
N PRO A 37 13.27 15.05 9.68
CA PRO A 37 14.66 15.45 10.01
C PRO A 37 14.91 15.72 11.51
N GLN A 38 13.89 15.70 12.37
CA GLN A 38 14.01 15.75 13.84
C GLN A 38 14.21 14.37 14.51
N ALA A 39 14.11 13.26 13.77
CA ALA A 39 14.10 11.90 14.32
C ALA A 39 15.45 11.47 14.93
N THR A 40 15.42 10.95 16.16
CA THR A 40 16.56 10.27 16.83
C THR A 40 16.29 8.77 16.96
N GLU A 41 17.35 7.94 17.08
CA GLU A 41 17.26 6.46 17.18
C GLU A 41 16.25 5.96 18.23
N ASP A 42 16.03 6.73 19.30
CA ASP A 42 15.15 6.36 20.42
C ASP A 42 13.65 6.58 20.16
N ASN A 43 13.25 7.29 19.08
CA ASN A 43 11.86 7.72 18.82
C ASN A 43 11.28 7.26 17.46
N ILE A 44 12.03 6.47 16.69
CA ILE A 44 11.68 6.04 15.32
C ILE A 44 10.27 5.43 15.22
N TRP A 45 9.81 4.74 16.27
CA TRP A 45 8.56 3.98 16.28
C TRP A 45 7.31 4.80 16.66
N SER A 46 7.49 6.08 16.97
CA SER A 46 6.40 7.01 17.34
C SER A 46 6.18 8.12 16.30
N GLU A 47 6.93 8.08 15.20
CA GLU A 47 7.01 9.16 14.23
C GLU A 47 6.40 8.79 12.87
N SER A 48 6.11 9.83 12.09
CA SER A 48 5.52 9.72 10.76
C SER A 48 6.51 9.11 9.76
N LEU A 49 6.14 7.99 9.12
CA LEU A 49 6.89 7.34 8.04
C LEU A 49 6.46 7.92 6.69
N ARG A 50 7.39 8.34 5.82
CA ARG A 50 7.08 8.87 4.48
C ARG A 50 7.86 8.21 3.33
N CYS A 51 7.16 7.97 2.22
CA CYS A 51 7.70 7.48 0.96
C CYS A 51 7.19 8.33 -0.20
N ASP A 52 8.11 8.96 -0.93
CA ASP A 52 7.84 9.82 -2.08
C ASP A 52 8.18 9.15 -3.43
N PHE A 53 8.62 7.89 -3.40
CA PHE A 53 9.06 7.10 -4.56
C PHE A 53 10.12 7.78 -5.43
N THR A 54 10.90 8.70 -4.87
CA THR A 54 11.95 9.41 -5.60
C THR A 54 13.03 8.44 -6.09
N ASN A 55 13.59 8.71 -7.26
CA ASN A 55 14.61 7.88 -7.93
C ASN A 55 14.16 6.44 -8.25
N GLY A 56 12.84 6.22 -8.37
CA GLY A 56 12.28 4.90 -8.69
C GLY A 56 12.36 3.89 -7.54
N SER A 57 12.65 4.36 -6.32
CA SER A 57 12.55 3.55 -5.11
C SER A 57 11.10 3.16 -4.85
N PHE A 58 10.88 1.94 -4.38
CA PHE A 58 9.57 1.49 -3.88
C PHE A 58 9.45 1.66 -2.35
N CYS A 59 10.47 2.17 -1.67
CA CYS A 59 10.48 2.31 -0.20
C CYS A 59 10.13 1.00 0.54
N GLY A 60 10.62 -0.15 0.05
CA GLY A 60 10.29 -1.46 0.61
C GLY A 60 8.88 -1.97 0.29
N TRP A 61 8.06 -1.22 -0.46
CA TRP A 61 6.84 -1.78 -1.03
C TRP A 61 7.18 -2.78 -2.14
N SER A 62 6.32 -3.77 -2.33
CA SER A 62 6.49 -4.80 -3.35
C SER A 62 5.17 -5.09 -4.06
N ASN A 63 5.25 -5.56 -5.30
CA ASN A 63 4.08 -6.13 -5.96
C ASN A 63 3.64 -7.41 -5.25
N ASP A 64 2.36 -7.73 -5.36
CA ASP A 64 1.83 -9.05 -5.01
C ASP A 64 2.61 -10.14 -5.76
N PRO A 65 3.15 -11.17 -5.06
CA PRO A 65 3.86 -12.27 -5.70
C PRO A 65 3.03 -13.04 -6.73
N GLN A 66 1.69 -12.97 -6.63
CA GLN A 66 0.75 -13.60 -7.56
C GLN A 66 0.36 -12.67 -8.73
N ALA A 67 0.90 -11.45 -8.80
CA ALA A 67 0.57 -10.51 -9.87
C ALA A 67 1.13 -10.97 -11.23
N THR A 68 0.33 -10.83 -12.28
CA THR A 68 0.76 -11.03 -13.66
C THR A 68 1.52 -9.80 -14.17
N GLU A 69 2.37 -9.95 -15.20
CA GLU A 69 3.18 -8.86 -15.79
C GLU A 69 2.33 -7.63 -16.20
N ASP A 70 1.08 -7.83 -16.58
CA ASP A 70 0.15 -6.77 -16.99
C ASP A 70 -0.50 -6.03 -15.82
N ASN A 71 -0.39 -6.55 -14.59
CA ASN A 71 -1.06 -6.05 -13.38
C ASN A 71 -0.06 -5.75 -12.24
N ILE A 72 1.12 -5.25 -12.61
CA ILE A 72 2.13 -4.79 -11.66
C ILE A 72 2.19 -3.27 -11.58
N TRP A 73 2.47 -2.80 -10.38
CA TRP A 73 2.90 -1.45 -10.10
C TRP A 73 4.35 -1.26 -10.54
N SER A 74 4.62 -0.14 -11.20
CA SER A 74 5.93 0.22 -11.75
C SER A 74 6.27 1.66 -11.40
N ALA A 75 7.57 1.93 -11.19
CA ALA A 75 8.04 3.29 -11.01
C ALA A 75 7.91 4.11 -12.31
N SER A 76 7.44 5.34 -12.16
CA SER A 76 7.43 6.35 -13.19
C SER A 76 8.72 7.16 -13.17
N GLN A 77 9.11 7.69 -14.34
CA GLN A 77 10.17 8.70 -14.45
C GLN A 77 9.83 10.04 -13.76
N TYR A 78 8.60 10.18 -13.26
CA TYR A 78 8.08 11.40 -12.62
C TYR A 78 7.84 11.23 -11.11
N ASN A 79 8.60 10.35 -10.44
CA ASN A 79 8.56 10.12 -8.98
C ASN A 79 7.14 9.78 -8.47
N PHE A 80 6.50 8.81 -9.10
CA PHE A 80 5.27 8.19 -8.60
C PHE A 80 5.23 6.74 -9.06
N ILE A 81 4.44 5.90 -8.39
CA ILE A 81 4.21 4.52 -8.81
C ILE A 81 2.88 4.46 -9.57
N LYS A 82 2.85 3.68 -10.65
CA LYS A 82 1.68 3.54 -11.51
C LYS A 82 1.40 2.10 -11.88
N THR A 83 0.14 1.80 -12.16
CA THR A 83 -0.28 0.56 -12.80
C THR A 83 -1.24 0.87 -13.93
N SER A 84 -1.13 0.08 -14.99
CA SER A 84 -2.15 0.00 -16.03
C SER A 84 -3.00 -1.22 -15.74
N LEU A 85 -4.32 -1.12 -15.94
CA LEU A 85 -5.27 -2.18 -15.68
C LEU A 85 -5.90 -2.57 -17.02
N TYR A 86 -5.46 -3.70 -17.59
CA TYR A 86 -5.92 -4.22 -18.87
C TYR A 86 -6.86 -5.42 -18.71
N ASN A 87 -8.13 -5.32 -19.15
CA ASN A 87 -9.12 -6.42 -19.13
C ASN A 87 -9.08 -7.26 -17.85
N VAL A 88 -9.01 -6.58 -16.71
CA VAL A 88 -8.45 -7.19 -15.51
C VAL A 88 -9.46 -8.12 -14.85
N ILE A 89 -9.15 -9.42 -14.82
CA ILE A 89 -9.83 -10.39 -13.95
C ILE A 89 -9.22 -10.33 -12.54
N GLU A 90 -7.93 -10.03 -12.42
CA GLU A 90 -7.18 -10.07 -11.17
C GLU A 90 -6.58 -8.70 -10.79
N PRO A 91 -6.93 -8.12 -9.64
CA PRO A 91 -6.55 -6.75 -9.34
C PRO A 91 -5.03 -6.59 -9.14
N ALA A 92 -4.51 -5.41 -9.50
CA ALA A 92 -3.12 -5.05 -9.22
C ALA A 92 -2.96 -4.68 -7.73
N ARG A 93 -2.03 -5.31 -7.03
CA ARG A 93 -1.82 -5.11 -5.60
C ARG A 93 -0.40 -4.67 -5.29
N LEU A 94 -0.30 -3.60 -4.49
CA LEU A 94 0.95 -3.12 -3.91
C LEU A 94 0.92 -3.38 -2.41
N LEU A 95 1.95 -4.07 -1.92
CA LEU A 95 2.10 -4.52 -0.56
C LEU A 95 3.15 -3.65 0.13
N SER A 96 2.81 -3.09 1.28
CA SER A 96 3.80 -2.39 2.11
C SER A 96 4.70 -3.36 2.87
N PRO A 97 5.78 -2.88 3.49
CA PRO A 97 6.40 -3.59 4.60
C PRO A 97 5.42 -3.91 5.74
N MET A 98 5.88 -4.74 6.68
CA MET A 98 5.15 -4.94 7.93
C MET A 98 5.43 -3.74 8.87
N TYR A 99 4.38 -3.20 9.46
CA TYR A 99 4.45 -2.07 10.39
C TYR A 99 4.11 -2.51 11.81
N ASP A 100 4.78 -1.90 12.79
CA ASP A 100 4.48 -2.13 14.19
C ASP A 100 3.09 -1.58 14.55
N ARG A 101 2.31 -2.36 15.30
CA ARG A 101 0.97 -1.97 15.75
C ARG A 101 0.95 -0.68 16.57
N ALA A 102 2.08 -0.27 17.17
CA ALA A 102 2.20 0.98 17.92
C ALA A 102 1.83 2.20 17.06
N LEU A 103 1.99 2.10 15.73
CA LEU A 103 1.60 3.14 14.78
C LEU A 103 0.08 3.29 14.64
N GLU A 104 -0.74 2.38 15.15
CA GLU A 104 -2.20 2.46 15.03
C GLU A 104 -2.84 3.39 16.08
N GLU A 105 -2.17 3.67 17.21
CA GLU A 105 -2.78 4.36 18.35
C GLU A 105 -3.25 5.77 18.03
N THR A 106 -2.44 6.51 17.28
CA THR A 106 -2.77 7.87 16.82
C THR A 106 -2.58 8.03 15.32
N GLY A 107 -2.44 6.91 14.61
CA GLY A 107 -1.98 6.92 13.24
C GLY A 107 -3.08 6.99 12.18
N CYS A 108 -2.70 7.51 11.04
CA CYS A 108 -3.48 7.48 9.82
C CYS A 108 -2.58 7.12 8.64
N PHE A 109 -3.16 6.42 7.68
CA PHE A 109 -2.52 6.23 6.40
C PHE A 109 -2.80 7.46 5.53
N SER A 110 -1.81 7.94 4.80
CA SER A 110 -1.96 9.01 3.82
C SER A 110 -1.41 8.55 2.48
N LEU A 111 -2.12 8.87 1.41
CA LEU A 111 -1.60 8.76 0.06
C LEU A 111 -2.12 9.89 -0.82
N ARG A 112 -1.35 10.19 -1.86
CA ARG A 112 -1.78 10.99 -3.00
C ARG A 112 -2.04 10.05 -4.18
N PHE A 113 -3.18 10.19 -4.86
CA PHE A 113 -3.57 9.27 -5.93
C PHE A 113 -4.32 9.97 -7.07
N THR A 114 -4.29 9.35 -8.25
CA THR A 114 -5.16 9.67 -9.38
C THR A 114 -5.55 8.37 -10.09
N MET A 115 -6.70 8.38 -10.76
CA MET A 115 -7.13 7.28 -11.61
C MET A 115 -7.88 7.80 -12.81
N SER A 116 -7.64 7.22 -13.98
CA SER A 116 -8.32 7.63 -15.21
C SER A 116 -8.69 6.45 -16.07
N VAL A 117 -9.76 6.63 -16.82
CA VAL A 117 -10.25 5.69 -17.84
C VAL A 117 -10.72 6.50 -19.05
N ASP A 118 -10.70 5.91 -20.24
CA ASP A 118 -11.27 6.57 -21.42
C ASP A 118 -12.80 6.77 -21.25
N GLN A 119 -13.33 7.81 -21.89
CA GLN A 119 -14.74 8.18 -21.78
C GLN A 119 -15.67 7.03 -22.19
N ASN A 120 -16.76 6.84 -21.44
CA ASN A 120 -17.76 5.77 -21.60
C ASN A 120 -17.34 4.36 -21.13
N LEU A 121 -16.21 4.24 -20.45
CA LEU A 121 -15.80 3.01 -19.78
C LEU A 121 -16.21 3.02 -18.30
N LYS A 122 -16.27 1.82 -17.69
CA LYS A 122 -16.54 1.67 -16.26
C LYS A 122 -15.41 2.29 -15.45
N PHE A 123 -15.76 2.99 -14.38
CA PHE A 123 -14.75 3.62 -13.54
C PHE A 123 -13.89 2.57 -12.82
N PRO A 124 -12.55 2.76 -12.77
CA PRO A 124 -11.69 1.95 -11.94
C PRO A 124 -12.01 2.15 -10.46
N THR A 125 -11.63 1.17 -9.65
CA THR A 125 -11.74 1.18 -8.20
C THR A 125 -10.34 1.14 -7.60
N LEU A 126 -10.11 1.99 -6.60
CA LEU A 126 -8.95 1.92 -5.71
C LEU A 126 -9.43 1.57 -4.31
N ARG A 127 -8.77 0.60 -3.69
CA ARG A 127 -9.04 0.18 -2.31
C ARG A 127 -7.76 0.16 -1.51
N ILE A 128 -7.88 0.50 -0.24
CA ILE A 128 -6.78 0.45 0.72
C ILE A 128 -7.24 -0.41 1.88
N TYR A 129 -6.49 -1.46 2.16
CA TYR A 129 -6.73 -2.37 3.26
C TYR A 129 -5.62 -2.28 4.30
N GLN A 130 -5.98 -2.53 5.56
CA GLN A 130 -5.05 -2.80 6.65
C GLN A 130 -5.22 -4.26 7.06
N ARG A 131 -4.28 -5.10 6.64
CA ARG A 131 -4.24 -6.53 6.94
C ARG A 131 -3.38 -6.75 8.19
N PRO A 132 -3.96 -7.27 9.30
CA PRO A 132 -3.17 -7.70 10.44
C PRO A 132 -2.29 -8.92 10.13
N GLU A 133 -1.14 -9.04 10.81
CA GLU A 133 -0.13 -10.08 10.61
C GLU A 133 -0.69 -11.49 10.82
N TYR A 134 -1.64 -11.67 11.76
CA TYR A 134 -2.27 -12.97 12.01
C TYR A 134 -3.07 -13.53 10.82
N ILE A 135 -3.39 -12.69 9.82
CA ILE A 135 -4.06 -13.11 8.60
C ILE A 135 -3.02 -13.32 7.53
N ASP A 136 -2.76 -14.58 7.17
CA ASP A 136 -1.91 -14.91 6.03
C ASP A 136 -2.29 -14.16 4.74
N LEU A 137 -1.29 -13.75 3.95
CA LEU A 137 -1.48 -12.92 2.75
C LEU A 137 -2.24 -13.68 1.66
N GLU A 138 -1.87 -14.92 1.39
CA GLU A 138 -2.53 -15.75 0.37
C GLU A 138 -4.00 -15.97 0.74
N LYS A 139 -4.25 -16.22 2.03
CA LYS A 139 -5.61 -16.32 2.55
C LYS A 139 -6.39 -15.01 2.42
N PHE A 140 -5.79 -13.87 2.75
CA PHE A 140 -6.43 -12.57 2.61
C PHE A 140 -6.80 -12.26 1.17
N ILE A 141 -5.91 -12.54 0.22
CA ILE A 141 -6.13 -12.34 -1.21
C ILE A 141 -7.37 -13.11 -1.69
N GLN A 142 -7.56 -14.34 -1.20
CA GLN A 142 -8.67 -15.23 -1.53
C GLN A 142 -9.99 -14.88 -0.82
N TYR A 143 -9.99 -13.95 0.13
CA TYR A 143 -11.24 -13.50 0.75
C TYR A 143 -12.18 -12.87 -0.27
N ASN A 144 -13.47 -13.16 -0.11
CA ASN A 144 -14.51 -12.44 -0.83
C ASN A 144 -14.59 -10.98 -0.34
N GLU A 145 -15.29 -10.16 -1.11
CA GLU A 145 -15.44 -8.72 -0.84
C GLU A 145 -16.03 -8.45 0.56
N GLU A 146 -17.00 -9.24 1.01
CA GLU A 146 -17.62 -9.07 2.33
C GLU A 146 -16.63 -9.31 3.48
N ALA A 147 -15.78 -10.33 3.37
CA ALA A 147 -14.75 -10.59 4.36
C ALA A 147 -13.65 -9.51 4.34
N LYS A 148 -13.27 -9.01 3.15
CA LYS A 148 -12.27 -7.93 3.02
C LYS A 148 -12.75 -6.58 3.56
N LYS A 149 -14.06 -6.30 3.53
CA LYS A 149 -14.63 -5.04 4.05
C LYS A 149 -14.27 -4.75 5.52
N LYS A 150 -14.01 -5.77 6.33
CA LYS A 150 -13.58 -5.62 7.74
C LYS A 150 -12.22 -4.95 7.89
N TYR A 151 -11.42 -4.96 6.82
CA TYR A 151 -10.05 -4.47 6.79
C TYR A 151 -9.92 -3.25 5.87
N LEU A 152 -11.03 -2.76 5.30
CA LEU A 152 -11.05 -1.67 4.34
C LEU A 152 -10.92 -0.32 5.06
N LEU A 153 -9.89 0.44 4.72
CA LEU A 153 -9.68 1.81 5.18
C LEU A 153 -10.31 2.84 4.24
N PHE A 154 -10.24 2.59 2.94
CA PHE A 154 -10.65 3.53 1.90
C PHE A 154 -11.06 2.79 0.64
N GLU A 155 -12.13 3.25 0.00
CA GLU A 155 -12.56 2.82 -1.32
C GLU A 155 -13.06 4.02 -2.14
N ILE A 156 -12.65 4.07 -3.41
CA ILE A 156 -13.21 5.01 -4.36
C ILE A 156 -13.34 4.36 -5.72
N LYS A 157 -14.45 4.66 -6.39
CA LYS A 157 -14.73 4.29 -7.77
C LYS A 157 -15.00 5.54 -8.60
N ALA A 158 -14.02 5.95 -9.41
CA ALA A 158 -14.03 7.26 -10.06
C ALA A 158 -13.19 7.32 -11.33
N ASN A 159 -13.45 8.33 -12.17
CA ASN A 159 -12.55 8.80 -13.21
C ASN A 159 -12.04 10.21 -12.84
N LEU A 160 -10.87 10.30 -12.23
CA LEU A 160 -10.27 11.55 -11.72
C LEU A 160 -9.44 12.30 -12.78
N ASP A 161 -9.47 11.81 -14.02
CA ASP A 161 -8.63 12.28 -15.11
C ASP A 161 -7.16 12.32 -14.67
N LYS A 162 -6.50 13.48 -14.75
CA LYS A 162 -5.10 13.66 -14.37
C LYS A 162 -4.95 14.48 -13.08
N PHE A 163 -6.02 14.64 -12.31
CA PHE A 163 -5.98 15.38 -11.06
C PHE A 163 -5.67 14.46 -9.90
N PHE A 164 -4.60 14.78 -9.18
CA PHE A 164 -4.28 14.09 -7.95
C PHE A 164 -5.13 14.59 -6.78
N PHE A 165 -5.57 13.65 -5.98
CA PHE A 165 -6.32 13.82 -4.74
C PHE A 165 -5.61 13.08 -3.60
N ASN A 166 -6.10 13.26 -2.39
CA ASN A 166 -5.56 12.64 -1.19
C ASN A 166 -6.60 11.72 -0.56
N ALA A 167 -6.13 10.61 0.03
CA ALA A 167 -6.88 9.90 1.05
C ALA A 167 -6.07 9.92 2.35
N VAL A 168 -6.75 10.11 3.47
CA VAL A 168 -6.14 10.15 4.80
C VAL A 168 -6.97 9.30 5.79
N PRO A 169 -7.22 8.00 5.52
CA PRO A 169 -7.99 7.19 6.45
C PRO A 169 -7.24 6.93 7.76
N SER A 170 -7.97 6.96 8.88
CA SER A 170 -7.44 6.53 10.18
C SER A 170 -7.11 5.04 10.15
N LEU A 171 -6.04 4.64 10.82
CA LEU A 171 -5.73 3.22 10.99
C LEU A 171 -6.76 2.56 11.92
N GLY A 172 -7.11 1.32 11.62
CA GLY A 172 -7.82 0.43 12.55
C GLY A 172 -6.90 -0.01 13.68
N LYS A 173 -7.47 -0.43 14.81
CA LYS A 173 -6.72 -1.00 15.93
C LYS A 173 -6.79 -2.52 15.90
N PHE A 174 -5.64 -3.17 15.91
CA PHE A 174 -5.47 -4.61 15.98
C PHE A 174 -4.41 -4.98 17.04
N ASP A 175 -4.42 -6.23 17.50
CA ASP A 175 -3.50 -6.70 18.54
C ASP A 175 -2.11 -7.08 18.00
N ASP A 176 -1.99 -7.18 16.68
CA ASP A 176 -0.81 -7.62 15.94
C ASP A 176 -0.30 -6.51 15.00
N ASN A 177 0.94 -6.66 14.53
CA ASN A 177 1.48 -5.83 13.45
C ASN A 177 0.59 -5.87 12.22
N PHE A 178 0.78 -4.94 11.29
CA PHE A 178 -0.10 -4.83 10.12
C PHE A 178 0.66 -4.49 8.85
N GLN A 179 0.02 -4.80 7.73
CA GLN A 179 0.46 -4.43 6.40
C GLN A 179 -0.65 -3.64 5.71
N ILE A 180 -0.29 -2.52 5.08
CA ILE A 180 -1.16 -1.81 4.14
C ILE A 180 -1.09 -2.48 2.76
N ILE A 181 -2.26 -2.71 2.17
CA ILE A 181 -2.41 -3.24 0.81
C ILE A 181 -3.18 -2.23 -0.02
N ILE A 182 -2.59 -1.78 -1.11
CA ILE A 182 -3.25 -0.92 -2.10
C ILE A 182 -3.69 -1.80 -3.27
N GLU A 183 -4.99 -1.89 -3.51
CA GLU A 183 -5.58 -2.70 -4.57
C GLU A 183 -6.21 -1.80 -5.62
N GLY A 184 -5.78 -1.96 -6.88
CA GLY A 184 -6.36 -1.34 -8.05
C GLY A 184 -7.13 -2.36 -8.88
N ASN A 185 -8.40 -2.08 -9.18
CA ASN A 185 -9.24 -2.94 -10.01
C ASN A 185 -9.95 -2.12 -11.09
N SER A 186 -10.25 -2.72 -12.22
CA SER A 186 -11.01 -2.11 -13.30
C SER A 186 -11.81 -3.15 -14.05
N ALA A 187 -13.12 -2.92 -14.17
CA ALA A 187 -13.99 -3.68 -15.05
C ALA A 187 -13.96 -3.14 -16.50
N SER A 188 -12.99 -2.29 -16.83
CA SER A 188 -12.81 -1.67 -18.15
C SER A 188 -11.63 -2.26 -18.91
N TYR A 189 -11.64 -2.08 -20.23
CA TYR A 189 -10.58 -2.56 -21.12
C TYR A 189 -9.21 -1.98 -20.73
N TYR A 190 -9.18 -0.71 -20.35
CA TYR A 190 -7.95 -0.03 -19.96
C TYR A 190 -8.26 1.07 -18.93
N ALA A 191 -7.63 1.01 -17.76
CA ALA A 191 -7.59 2.09 -16.80
C ALA A 191 -6.17 2.34 -16.32
N TYR A 192 -5.92 3.55 -15.84
CA TYR A 192 -4.63 3.98 -15.31
C TYR A 192 -4.78 4.43 -13.87
N LEU A 193 -3.92 3.93 -12.99
CA LEU A 193 -3.84 4.37 -11.60
C LEU A 193 -2.43 4.85 -11.31
N ALA A 194 -2.30 5.91 -10.52
CA ALA A 194 -1.02 6.33 -9.98
C ALA A 194 -1.14 6.77 -8.53
N ILE A 195 -0.12 6.47 -7.75
CA ILE A 195 0.01 6.83 -6.33
C ILE A 195 1.37 7.47 -6.07
N ASP A 196 1.40 8.34 -5.08
CA ASP A 196 2.55 9.15 -4.70
C ASP A 196 2.41 9.56 -3.22
N ASN A 197 3.51 10.02 -2.59
CA ASN A 197 3.56 10.57 -1.23
C ASN A 197 2.79 9.72 -0.23
N VAL A 198 3.17 8.45 -0.12
CA VAL A 198 2.56 7.50 0.81
C VAL A 198 3.18 7.70 2.19
N ALA A 199 2.34 7.73 3.23
CA ALA A 199 2.81 7.92 4.59
C ALA A 199 1.96 7.19 5.63
N ILE A 200 2.58 6.79 6.74
CA ILE A 200 1.90 6.54 8.00
C ILE A 200 2.21 7.73 8.89
N LEU A 201 1.22 8.56 9.16
CA LEU A 201 1.37 9.77 9.95
C LEU A 201 0.90 9.52 11.38
N GLN A 202 1.43 10.27 12.36
CA GLN A 202 1.06 10.17 13.77
C GLN A 202 0.48 11.48 14.32
N GLY A 203 -0.47 11.37 15.25
CA GLY A 203 -0.97 12.49 16.06
C GLY A 203 -1.42 13.71 15.23
N THR A 204 -0.79 14.86 15.46
CA THR A 204 -1.15 16.13 14.79
C THR A 204 -0.84 16.16 13.30
N ASP A 205 0.06 15.30 12.82
CA ASP A 205 0.35 15.20 11.39
C ASP A 205 -0.85 14.65 10.62
N CYS A 206 -1.63 13.75 11.24
CA CYS A 206 -2.89 13.29 10.66
C CYS A 206 -3.91 14.42 10.50
N ALA A 207 -4.09 15.23 11.54
CA ALA A 207 -5.00 16.38 11.48
C ALA A 207 -4.54 17.40 10.42
N SER A 208 -3.23 17.64 10.33
CA SER A 208 -2.62 18.54 9.34
C SER A 208 -2.84 18.01 7.92
N ALA A 209 -2.60 16.71 7.70
CA ALA A 209 -2.83 16.06 6.41
C ALA A 209 -4.31 16.15 5.99
N VAL A 210 -5.25 15.85 6.88
CA VAL A 210 -6.69 15.99 6.60
C VAL A 210 -7.05 17.43 6.23
N SER A 211 -6.52 18.42 6.95
CA SER A 211 -6.82 19.84 6.69
C SER A 211 -6.28 20.35 5.34
N SER A 212 -5.18 19.77 4.87
CA SER A 212 -4.52 20.12 3.61
C SER A 212 -4.96 19.24 2.43
N ALA A 213 -5.66 18.15 2.70
CA ALA A 213 -6.03 17.14 1.71
C ALA A 213 -6.99 17.71 0.68
N ARG A 214 -6.68 17.45 -0.60
CA ARG A 214 -7.64 17.64 -1.68
C ARG A 214 -8.44 16.36 -1.83
N PHE A 215 -9.65 16.33 -1.29
CA PHE A 215 -10.54 15.19 -1.45
C PHE A 215 -11.27 15.23 -2.80
N PRO A 216 -11.55 14.06 -3.41
CA PRO A 216 -12.47 13.98 -4.53
C PRO A 216 -13.84 14.53 -4.15
N PRO A 217 -14.60 15.11 -5.10
CA PRO A 217 -15.96 15.54 -4.82
C PRO A 217 -16.83 14.34 -4.46
N SER A 218 -17.72 14.48 -3.47
CA SER A 218 -18.64 13.42 -3.09
C SER A 218 -19.58 13.03 -4.24
N PRO A 219 -19.98 11.76 -4.37
CA PRO A 219 -21.04 11.35 -5.28
C PRO A 219 -22.34 12.15 -5.05
N PRO A 220 -23.11 12.47 -6.10
CA PRO A 220 -22.97 12.07 -7.50
C PRO A 220 -22.32 13.18 -8.36
N ALA A 221 -21.04 13.49 -8.15
CA ALA A 221 -20.29 14.29 -9.11
C ALA A 221 -20.08 13.50 -10.41
N TYR A 222 -20.01 14.18 -11.57
CA TYR A 222 -19.95 13.59 -12.92
C TYR A 222 -18.91 12.47 -13.12
N ASN A 223 -17.90 12.41 -12.25
CA ASN A 223 -16.73 11.55 -12.34
C ASN A 223 -16.50 10.66 -11.11
N VAL A 224 -17.44 10.60 -10.15
CA VAL A 224 -17.31 9.79 -8.93
C VAL A 224 -18.61 9.00 -8.72
N GLU A 225 -18.54 7.67 -8.81
CA GLU A 225 -19.66 6.78 -8.57
C GLU A 225 -19.80 6.43 -7.08
N GLU A 226 -18.69 6.03 -6.45
CA GLU A 226 -18.66 5.61 -5.06
C GLU A 226 -17.44 6.21 -4.36
N PHE A 227 -17.64 6.67 -3.13
CA PHE A 227 -16.59 7.22 -2.27
C PHE A 227 -16.86 6.79 -0.83
N TYR A 228 -15.93 6.03 -0.25
CA TYR A 228 -16.03 5.51 1.10
C TYR A 228 -14.71 5.71 1.83
N VAL A 229 -14.78 6.35 3.00
CA VAL A 229 -13.67 6.45 3.95
C VAL A 229 -14.15 5.75 5.21
N HIS A 230 -13.50 4.65 5.59
CA HIS A 230 -13.81 4.02 6.86
C HIS A 230 -13.17 4.86 7.96
N THR A 231 -13.98 5.60 8.70
CA THR A 231 -13.54 6.20 9.96
C THR A 231 -13.77 5.17 11.06
N THR A 232 -12.69 4.60 11.59
CA THR A 232 -12.78 3.75 12.79
C THR A 232 -13.12 4.64 13.97
N THR A 233 -14.41 4.85 14.23
CA THR A 233 -14.85 5.46 15.49
C THR A 233 -14.55 4.45 16.59
N ALA A 234 -13.48 4.66 17.35
CA ALA A 234 -13.26 3.91 18.57
C ALA A 234 -14.50 4.10 19.47
N ALA A 235 -15.26 3.03 19.69
CA ALA A 235 -16.23 3.01 20.76
C ALA A 235 -15.46 3.17 22.07
N PRO A 236 -15.83 4.10 22.97
CA PRO A 236 -15.25 4.12 24.30
C PRO A 236 -15.69 2.82 24.99
N THR A 237 -14.73 1.96 25.30
CA THR A 237 -14.95 0.86 26.23
C THR A 237 -15.29 1.47 27.59
N SER A 238 -16.54 1.27 28.01
CA SER A 238 -17.07 1.58 29.34
C SER A 238 -16.50 0.68 30.41
#